data_AF-A0A7V9GYI1-F1
#
_entry.id   AF-A0A7V9GYI1-F1
#
_cell.length_a   1.000
_cell.length_b   1.000
_cell.length_c   1.000
_cell.angle_alpha   90.00
_cell.angle_beta   90.00
_cell.angle_gamma   90.00
#
_symmetry.space_group_name_H-M   'P 1'
#
loop_
_entity.id
_entity.type
_entity.pdbx_description
1 polymer ?
#
loop_
_entity_poly.entity_id
_entity_poly.type
_entity_poly.pdbx_seq_one_letter_code
_entity_poly.pdbx_strand_id
1 'polypeptide(L)' 'MEVRIAVQHTSRELVIESAQTSSEITDAVHEALSGKGQLLVLADERGRTVMVPADRLAFVDIGEESVRRVGFGSR' A
#
# COMPACT_ATOMS: atom_id res chain seq x y z
N MET A 1 6.83 2.12 -4.28
CA MET A 1 6.01 0.91 -4.49
C MET A 1 4.55 1.31 -4.62
N GLU A 2 3.80 0.77 -5.58
CA GLU A 2 2.36 1.09 -5.72
C GLU A 2 1.52 0.16 -4.83
N VAL A 3 0.60 0.73 -4.06
CA VAL A 3 -0.35 0.00 -3.21
C VAL A 3 -1.76 0.43 -3.55
N ARG A 4 -2.62 -0.54 -3.83
CA ARG A 4 -4.01 -0.35 -4.23
C ARG A 4 -4.93 -0.91 -3.15
N ILE A 5 -5.80 -0.09 -2.61
CA ILE A 5 -6.70 -0.46 -1.51
C ILE A 5 -8.14 -0.26 -1.95
N ALA A 6 -8.92 -1.33 -1.90
CA ALA A 6 -10.37 -1.23 -2.00
C ALA A 6 -11.01 -1.29 -0.61
N VAL A 7 -11.98 -0.40 -0.41
CA VAL A 7 -12.74 -0.33 0.84
C VAL A 7 -14.16 -0.83 0.58
N GLN A 8 -14.70 -1.59 1.51
CA GLN A 8 -16.08 -2.06 1.47
C GLN A 8 -17.04 -0.86 1.46
N HIS A 9 -18.18 -1.03 0.79
CA HIS A 9 -19.23 0.00 0.68
C HIS A 9 -18.79 1.31 -0.01
N THR A 10 -17.66 1.32 -0.72
CA THR A 10 -17.29 2.41 -1.61
C THR A 10 -16.95 1.88 -3.00
N SER A 11 -17.26 2.66 -4.03
CA SER A 11 -16.94 2.34 -5.43
C SER A 11 -15.55 2.84 -5.87
N ARG A 12 -14.81 3.45 -4.94
CA ARG A 12 -13.50 4.06 -5.20
C ARG A 12 -12.38 3.19 -4.67
N GLU A 13 -11.32 3.11 -5.44
CA GLU A 13 -10.06 2.53 -5.02
C GLU A 13 -9.09 3.64 -4.61
N LEU A 14 -8.29 3.39 -3.58
CA LEU A 14 -7.20 4.27 -3.15
C LEU A 14 -5.89 3.72 -3.71
N VAL A 15 -5.19 4.55 -4.47
CA VAL A 15 -3.85 4.22 -5.00
C VAL A 15 -2.83 5.09 -4.28
N ILE A 16 -1.82 4.45 -3.70
CA ILE A 16 -0.78 5.08 -2.90
C ILE A 16 0.58 4.65 -3.46
N GLU A 17 1.45 5.61 -3.72
CA GLU A 17 2.87 5.34 -3.97
C GLU A 17 3.59 5.41 -2.63
N SER A 18 4.03 4.27 -2.08
CA SER A 18 4.73 4.20 -0.79
C SER A 18 6.23 3.95 -0.97
N ALA A 19 7.05 4.60 -0.15
CA ALA A 19 8.49 4.35 -0.08
C ALA A 19 8.83 3.02 0.64
N GLN A 20 7.84 2.39 1.26
CA GLN A 20 8.00 1.16 2.04
C GLN A 20 8.20 -0.05 1.11
N THR A 21 8.87 -1.07 1.63
CA THR A 21 9.03 -2.37 0.96
C THR A 21 7.75 -3.19 1.02
N SER A 22 7.63 -4.19 0.14
CA SER A 22 6.46 -5.10 0.13
C SER A 22 6.28 -5.85 1.45
N SER A 23 7.39 -6.24 2.10
CA SER A 23 7.35 -6.91 3.41
C SER A 23 6.78 -5.98 4.48
N GLU A 24 7.27 -4.74 4.56
CA GLU A 24 6.78 -3.76 5.55
C GLU A 24 5.30 -3.44 5.37
N ILE A 25 4.83 -3.32 4.13
CA ILE A 25 3.41 -3.09 3.84
C ILE A 25 2.59 -4.33 4.24
N THR A 26 3.08 -5.53 3.91
CA THR A 26 2.41 -6.78 4.27
C THR A 26 2.27 -6.91 5.78
N ASP A 27 3.34 -6.63 6.53
CA ASP A 27 3.33 -6.67 7.99
C ASP A 27 2.36 -5.65 8.58
N ALA A 28 2.33 -4.42 8.04
CA ALA A 28 1.38 -3.39 8.46
C ALA A 28 -0.09 -3.80 8.22
N VAL A 29 -0.37 -4.44 7.08
CA VAL A 29 -1.71 -5.01 6.78
C VAL A 29 -2.03 -6.12 7.77
N HIS A 30 -1.08 -7.01 8.04
CA HIS A 30 -1.27 -8.12 8.96
C HIS A 30 -1.52 -7.63 10.40
N GLU A 31 -0.82 -6.59 10.84
CA GLU A 31 -1.01 -5.96 12.15
C GLU A 31 -2.41 -5.34 12.27
N ALA A 32 -2.86 -4.62 11.25
CA ALA A 32 -4.22 -4.06 11.18
C ALA A 32 -5.29 -5.17 11.23
N LEU A 33 -5.11 -6.25 10.47
CA LEU A 33 -6.09 -7.34 10.44
C LEU A 33 -6.05 -8.23 11.70
N SER A 34 -4.91 -8.28 12.41
CA SER A 34 -4.76 -9.09 13.64
C SER A 34 -5.56 -8.56 14.84
N GLY A 35 -6.26 -7.43 14.69
CA GLY A 35 -7.03 -6.78 15.75
C GLY A 35 -6.18 -5.97 16.74
N LYS A 36 -4.86 -5.92 16.54
CA LYS A 36 -3.94 -5.05 17.31
C LYS A 36 -4.01 -3.60 16.82
N GLY A 37 -4.20 -3.39 15.52
CA GLY A 37 -4.44 -2.08 14.93
C GLY A 37 -5.86 -1.98 14.37
N GLN A 38 -6.62 -0.94 14.74
CA GLN A 38 -7.95 -0.71 14.13
C GLN A 38 -7.85 -0.06 12.74
N LEU A 39 -6.69 0.48 12.40
CA LEU A 39 -6.43 1.24 11.18
C LEU A 39 -5.19 0.68 10.49
N LEU A 40 -5.29 0.44 9.20
CA LEU A 40 -4.14 0.33 8.30
C LEU A 40 -3.64 1.74 8.01
N VAL A 41 -2.39 2.02 8.35
CA VAL A 41 -1.75 3.31 8.14
C VAL A 41 -0.60 3.13 7.16
N LEU A 42 -0.66 3.82 6.03
CA LEU A 42 0.40 3.82 5.03
C LEU A 42 0.88 5.24 4.75
N ALA A 43 2.19 5.39 4.60
CA ALA A 43 2.80 6.64 4.19
C ALA A 43 3.10 6.63 2.68
N ASP A 44 2.67 7.70 2.02
CA ASP A 44 3.01 8.01 0.63
C ASP A 44 4.40 8.65 0.56
N GLU A 45 5.13 8.42 -0.53
CA GLU A 45 6.40 9.08 -0.89
C GLU A 45 6.30 10.61 -0.85
N ARG A 46 5.11 11.18 -1.06
CA ARG A 46 4.85 12.63 -1.02
C ARG A 46 4.61 13.19 0.38
N GLY A 47 4.80 12.38 1.42
CA GLY A 47 4.57 12.76 2.83
C GLY A 47 3.10 12.81 3.23
N ARG A 48 2.19 12.25 2.42
CA ARG A 48 0.78 12.06 2.79
C ARG A 48 0.67 10.80 3.63
N THR A 49 -0.18 10.81 4.65
CA THR A 49 -0.54 9.62 5.41
C THR A 49 -1.97 9.23 5.09
N VAL A 50 -2.17 7.98 4.69
CA VAL A 50 -3.49 7.41 4.43
C VAL A 50 -3.81 6.43 5.55
N MET A 51 -5.01 6.56 6.12
CA MET A 51 -5.49 5.70 7.19
C MET A 51 -6.81 5.07 6.75
N VAL A 52 -6.89 3.75 6.83
CA VAL A 52 -8.07 2.98 6.42
C VAL A 52 -8.49 2.04 7.53
N PRO A 53 -9.76 2.03 7.97
CA PRO A 53 -10.23 1.05 8.94
C PRO A 53 -10.04 -0.39 8.47
N ALA A 54 -9.43 -1.23 9.30
CA ALA A 54 -9.09 -2.61 8.95
C ALA A 54 -10.33 -3.47 8.67
N ASP A 55 -11.42 -3.20 9.40
CA ASP A 55 -12.73 -3.86 9.26
C ASP A 55 -13.43 -3.55 7.93
N ARG A 56 -13.02 -2.46 7.25
CA ARG A 56 -13.59 -2.05 5.96
C ARG A 56 -12.69 -2.38 4.78
N LEU A 57 -11.57 -3.07 4.97
CA LEU A 57 -10.74 -3.49 3.84
C LEU A 57 -11.48 -4.56 3.03
N ALA A 58 -11.61 -4.35 1.72
CA ALA A 58 -12.12 -5.34 0.78
C ALA A 58 -10.96 -6.16 0.20
N PHE A 59 -9.93 -5.47 -0.30
CA PHE A 59 -8.65 -6.08 -0.65
C PHE A 59 -7.53 -5.04 -0.58
N VAL A 60 -6.29 -5.52 -0.46
CA VAL A 60 -5.07 -4.73 -0.62
C VAL A 60 -4.22 -5.44 -1.66
N ASP A 61 -3.89 -4.74 -2.73
CA ASP A 61 -2.98 -5.20 -3.78
C ASP A 61 -1.67 -4.42 -3.66
N ILE A 62 -0.58 -5.15 -3.49
CA ILE A 62 0.76 -4.62 -3.28
C ILE A 62 1.52 -4.87 -4.56
N GLY A 63 1.75 -3.80 -5.33
CA GLY A 63 2.46 -3.86 -6.59
C GLY A 63 3.90 -4.32 -6.41
N GLU A 64 4.48 -4.87 -7.47
CA GLU A 64 5.88 -5.26 -7.48
C GLU A 64 6.79 -4.04 -7.32
N GLU A 65 7.92 -4.23 -6.65
CA GLU A 65 8.95 -3.21 -6.55
C GLU A 65 9.45 -2.93 -7.96
N SER A 66 9.11 -1.77 -8.52
CA SER A 66 9.53 -1.42 -9.86
C SER A 66 11.05 -1.22 -9.86
N VAL A 67 11.78 -2.30 -10.17
CA VAL A 67 13.19 -2.24 -10.54
C VAL A 67 13.22 -1.48 -11.86
N ARG A 68 13.29 -0.15 -11.77
CA ARG A 68 13.48 0.74 -12.93
C ARG A 68 14.80 0.31 -13.56
N ARG A 69 14.72 -0.57 -14.55
CA ARG A 69 15.86 -1.04 -15.31
C ARG A 69 16.30 0.15 -16.15
N VAL A 70 17.24 0.94 -15.63
CA VAL A 70 17.89 2.00 -16.38
C VAL A 70 18.59 1.35 -17.56
N GLY A 71 17.96 1.41 -18.73
CA GLY A 71 18.54 0.99 -19.99
C GLY A 71 19.61 1.99 -20.38
N PHE A 72 20.84 1.77 -19.94
CA PHE A 72 22.00 2.37 -20.58
C PHE A 72 22.10 1.76 -21.98
N GLY A 73 21.38 2.35 -22.93
CA GLY A 73 21.59 2.12 -24.36
C GLY A 73 22.94 2.69 -24.75
N SER A 74 23.99 1.91 -24.54
CA SER A 74 25.25 2.07 -25.23
C SER A 74 25.04 1.69 -26.70
N ARG A 75 25.04 2.69 -27.58
CA ARG A 75 25.80 2.80 -28.84
C ARG A 75 25.04 3.55 -29.92
#